data_AF-A0A494YY70-F1
#
_entry.id   AF-A0A494YY70-F1
#
_cell.length_a   1.000
_cell.length_b   1.000
_cell.length_c   1.000
_cell.angle_alpha   90.00
_cell.angle_beta   90.00
_cell.angle_gamma   90.00
#
_symmetry.space_group_name_H-M   'P 1'
#
loop_
_entity.id
_entity.type
_entity.pdbx_description
1 polymer ?
#
loop_
_entity_poly.entity_id
_entity_poly.type
_entity_poly.pdbx_seq_one_letter_code
_entity_poly.pdbx_strand_id
1 'polypeptide(L)'
;MRFVGEMIQAAENDSIRNDIYAQAKNYGLNTEKARWIAGFLLEAGLLEEPRYLHLKATSLGKQFVSRLPLFNEVLNIEDETDVDESKEPVVATEPERTLADELFDRLGESSKDPMAFGKASGVAFEESIAETFCYMGFDAKRIGGAGDTDVIIRWKDSEGKNIIAIADGKSKSSGTVSHSDISDVAIDMHKEKNNADYVAIVGASFSGDTIRNHARKKKFALITVEELIEVARSSHALGLSLDEIAYIFQVPDGLSKLDGIMEAKRRQMDIITLVISQFRQEQELLGNLSPRDLYLLLRATTISPTLEELMDVFHILSKHEIGILVLVSKASASENSTYMLAHGKSAVNRLRAIVTAIESGL
;
A
#
# COMPACT_ATOMS: atom_id res chain seq x y z
N MET A 1 -35.27 -15.50 28.05
CA MET A 1 -34.02 -15.05 27.41
C MET A 1 -32.89 -15.73 28.19
N ARG A 2 -32.12 -16.63 27.58
CA ARG A 2 -31.06 -17.37 28.30
C ARG A 2 -29.73 -16.62 28.14
N PHE A 3 -28.93 -16.55 29.20
CA PHE A 3 -27.56 -16.01 29.21
C PHE A 3 -27.38 -14.48 29.08
N VAL A 4 -28.33 -13.69 29.59
CA VAL A 4 -28.15 -12.21 29.69
C VAL A 4 -27.72 -11.83 31.10
N GLY A 5 -28.46 -12.31 32.12
CA GLY A 5 -28.06 -12.11 33.51
C GLY A 5 -26.81 -12.92 33.86
N GLU A 6 -26.69 -14.11 33.30
CA GLU A 6 -25.58 -15.02 33.53
C GLU A 6 -24.27 -14.51 32.90
N MET A 7 -24.33 -13.77 31.78
CA MET A 7 -23.16 -13.11 31.20
C MET A 7 -22.65 -11.97 32.07
N ILE A 8 -23.56 -11.16 32.63
CA ILE A 8 -23.19 -10.08 33.55
C ILE A 8 -22.63 -10.68 34.86
N GLN A 9 -23.17 -11.81 35.31
CA GLN A 9 -22.63 -12.55 36.46
C GLN A 9 -21.24 -13.12 36.18
N ALA A 10 -21.02 -13.72 35.00
CA ALA A 10 -19.72 -14.24 34.58
C ALA A 10 -18.65 -13.13 34.47
N ALA A 11 -19.07 -11.90 34.18
CA ALA A 11 -18.24 -10.71 34.15
C ALA A 11 -18.25 -9.93 35.48
N GLU A 12 -18.66 -10.50 36.62
CA GLU A 12 -18.73 -9.76 37.89
C GLU A 12 -17.36 -9.17 38.29
N ASN A 13 -16.30 -9.89 37.94
CA ASN A 13 -14.91 -9.47 38.02
C ASN A 13 -14.35 -9.22 36.62
N ASP A 14 -13.14 -8.65 36.57
CA ASP A 14 -12.40 -8.46 35.32
C ASP A 14 -12.09 -9.83 34.68
N SER A 15 -12.83 -10.19 33.63
CA SER A 15 -12.84 -11.55 33.06
C SER A 15 -12.62 -11.52 31.55
N ILE A 16 -11.88 -12.51 31.04
CA ILE A 16 -11.57 -12.62 29.62
C ILE A 16 -12.84 -12.97 28.83
N ARG A 17 -13.08 -12.26 27.73
CA ARG A 17 -14.23 -12.43 26.83
C ARG A 17 -14.41 -13.87 26.37
N ASN A 18 -13.31 -14.53 26.03
CA ASN A 18 -13.34 -15.90 25.55
C ASN A 18 -13.84 -16.89 26.61
N ASP A 19 -13.51 -16.69 27.88
CA ASP A 19 -14.02 -17.53 28.97
C ASP A 19 -15.53 -17.35 29.12
N ILE A 20 -16.01 -16.11 29.02
CA ILE A 20 -17.45 -15.77 29.07
C ILE A 20 -18.18 -16.37 27.86
N TYR A 21 -17.58 -16.33 26.67
CA TYR A 21 -18.17 -16.91 25.45
C TYR A 21 -18.14 -18.44 25.46
N ALA A 22 -17.11 -19.05 26.04
CA ALA A 22 -17.07 -20.49 26.27
C ALA A 22 -18.20 -20.91 27.20
N GLN A 23 -18.45 -20.15 28.27
CA GLN A 23 -19.59 -20.39 29.17
C GLN A 23 -20.95 -20.28 28.44
N ALA A 24 -21.07 -19.44 27.41
CA ALA A 24 -22.32 -19.30 26.65
C ALA A 24 -22.77 -20.62 25.98
N LYS A 25 -21.82 -21.50 25.64
CA LYS A 25 -22.12 -22.84 25.10
C LYS A 25 -22.95 -23.67 26.07
N ASN A 26 -22.68 -23.55 27.38
CA ASN A 26 -23.40 -24.27 28.43
C ASN A 26 -24.88 -23.85 28.53
N TYR A 27 -25.24 -22.70 27.95
CA TYR A 27 -26.60 -22.18 27.88
C TYR A 27 -27.23 -22.34 26.49
N GLY A 28 -26.59 -23.11 25.60
CA GLY A 28 -27.05 -23.38 24.24
C GLY A 28 -26.86 -22.21 23.27
N LEU A 29 -25.94 -21.29 23.55
CA LEU A 29 -25.60 -20.18 22.67
C LEU A 29 -24.27 -20.42 21.97
N ASN A 30 -24.19 -20.05 20.70
CA ASN A 30 -22.92 -19.99 19.98
C ASN A 30 -22.16 -18.70 20.33
N THR A 31 -20.86 -18.68 20.03
CA THR A 31 -19.97 -17.56 20.29
C THR A 31 -20.47 -16.25 19.66
N GLU A 32 -21.09 -16.31 18.49
CA GLU A 32 -21.62 -15.15 17.77
C GLU A 32 -22.79 -14.48 18.53
N LYS A 33 -23.75 -15.27 19.02
CA LYS A 33 -24.83 -14.76 19.86
C LYS A 33 -24.31 -14.22 21.20
N ALA A 34 -23.30 -14.86 21.78
CA ALA A 34 -22.66 -14.37 23.00
C ALA A 34 -21.98 -13.01 22.78
N ARG A 35 -21.28 -12.82 21.65
CA ARG A 35 -20.73 -11.50 21.26
C ARG A 35 -21.81 -10.46 21.10
N TRP A 36 -22.90 -10.79 20.42
CA TRP A 36 -24.01 -9.86 20.21
C TRP A 36 -24.63 -9.40 21.54
N ILE A 37 -24.85 -10.32 22.48
CA ILE A 37 -25.33 -10.00 23.83
C ILE A 37 -24.32 -9.10 24.56
N ALA A 38 -23.02 -9.42 24.50
CA ALA A 38 -21.98 -8.60 25.13
C ALA A 38 -21.94 -7.17 24.56
N GLY A 39 -22.06 -7.01 23.23
CA GLY A 39 -22.14 -5.71 22.56
C GLY A 39 -23.36 -4.91 23.03
N PHE A 40 -24.53 -5.54 23.06
CA PHE A 40 -25.75 -4.91 23.57
C PHE A 40 -25.62 -4.47 25.04
N LEU A 41 -24.99 -5.29 25.89
CA LEU A 41 -24.80 -4.99 27.31
C LEU A 41 -23.77 -3.88 27.56
N LEU A 42 -22.75 -3.75 26.70
CA LEU A 42 -21.80 -2.64 26.71
C LEU A 42 -22.51 -1.33 26.33
N GLU A 43 -23.32 -1.33 25.27
CA GLU A 43 -24.10 -0.17 24.85
C GLU A 43 -25.14 0.26 25.90
N ALA A 44 -25.74 -0.71 26.59
CA ALA A 44 -26.68 -0.46 27.68
C ALA A 44 -26.00 0.00 28.99
N GLY A 45 -24.67 0.07 29.05
CA GLY A 45 -23.91 0.46 30.24
C GLY A 45 -23.95 -0.56 31.38
N LEU A 46 -24.32 -1.81 31.09
CA LEU A 46 -24.37 -2.91 32.06
C LEU A 46 -23.02 -3.64 32.19
N LEU A 47 -22.22 -3.60 31.13
CA LEU A 47 -20.83 -4.04 31.11
C LEU A 47 -19.90 -2.88 30.74
N GLU A 48 -18.64 -2.99 31.13
CA GLU A 48 -17.52 -2.15 30.72
C GLU A 48 -16.35 -3.02 30.24
N GLU A 49 -15.48 -2.45 29.40
CA GLU A 49 -14.26 -3.10 28.92
C GLU A 49 -13.04 -2.40 29.55
N PRO A 50 -12.54 -2.88 30.71
CA PRO A 50 -11.45 -2.22 31.42
C PRO A 50 -10.10 -2.40 30.71
N ARG A 51 -9.94 -3.50 29.96
CA ARG A 51 -8.74 -3.88 29.20
C ARG A 51 -9.15 -4.64 27.95
N TYR A 52 -8.28 -4.63 26.96
CA TYR A 52 -8.50 -5.36 25.71
C TYR A 52 -8.82 -6.84 25.98
N LEU A 53 -9.91 -7.35 25.38
CA LEU A 53 -10.47 -8.70 25.57
C LEU A 53 -11.05 -9.00 26.94
N HIS A 54 -11.25 -8.00 27.79
CA HIS A 54 -11.84 -8.20 29.10
C HIS A 54 -13.23 -7.56 29.19
N LEU A 55 -14.12 -8.19 29.95
CA LEU A 55 -15.42 -7.63 30.33
C LEU A 55 -15.52 -7.57 31.84
N LYS A 56 -16.16 -6.51 32.32
CA LYS A 56 -16.47 -6.34 33.72
C LYS A 56 -17.86 -5.74 33.89
N ALA A 57 -18.61 -6.21 34.89
CA ALA A 57 -19.92 -5.70 35.19
C ALA A 57 -19.83 -4.34 35.88
N THR A 58 -20.59 -3.37 35.38
CA THR A 58 -20.71 -2.06 36.01
C THR A 58 -21.54 -2.17 37.30
N SER A 59 -21.52 -1.14 38.13
CA SER A 59 -22.40 -1.06 39.31
C SER A 59 -23.88 -1.22 38.94
N LEU A 60 -24.28 -0.71 37.76
CA LEU A 60 -25.63 -0.86 37.21
C LEU A 60 -25.90 -2.31 36.80
N GLY A 61 -24.96 -2.96 36.10
CA GLY A 61 -25.05 -4.37 35.72
C GLY A 61 -25.24 -5.29 36.92
N LYS A 62 -24.48 -5.07 38.00
CA LYS A 62 -24.58 -5.86 39.24
C LYS A 62 -25.95 -5.72 39.92
N GLN A 63 -26.50 -4.50 39.96
CA GLN A 63 -27.86 -4.27 40.49
C GLN A 63 -28.96 -4.85 39.60
N PHE A 64 -28.72 -4.91 38.29
CA PHE A 64 -29.66 -5.49 37.34
C PHE A 64 -29.74 -7.01 37.51
N VAL A 65 -28.59 -7.69 37.62
CA VAL A 65 -28.51 -9.15 37.82
C VAL A 65 -29.15 -9.61 39.13
N SER A 66 -28.99 -8.85 40.22
CA SER A 66 -29.55 -9.23 41.53
C SER A 66 -31.09 -9.28 41.57
N ARG A 67 -31.76 -8.78 40.53
CA ARG A 67 -33.22 -8.79 40.37
C ARG A 67 -33.72 -9.78 39.33
N LEU A 68 -32.81 -10.54 38.70
CA LEU A 68 -33.16 -11.51 37.65
C LEU A 68 -33.12 -12.96 38.19
N PRO A 69 -34.08 -13.81 37.82
CA PRO A 69 -33.97 -15.25 38.05
C PRO A 69 -32.95 -15.85 37.07
N LEU A 70 -31.81 -16.31 37.59
CA LEU A 70 -30.74 -16.93 36.79
C LEU A 70 -30.93 -18.45 36.69
N PHE A 71 -30.57 -19.03 35.55
CA PHE A 71 -30.66 -20.48 35.30
C PHE A 71 -29.39 -21.20 35.78
N ASN A 72 -29.54 -22.30 36.53
CA ASN A 72 -28.43 -22.94 37.27
C ASN A 72 -27.98 -24.33 36.77
N GLU A 73 -28.37 -24.76 35.57
CA GLU A 73 -27.96 -26.08 35.04
C GLU A 73 -26.98 -25.96 33.86
N VAL A 74 -25.77 -26.49 34.07
CA VAL A 74 -24.66 -26.56 33.12
C VAL A 74 -24.82 -27.85 32.28
N LEU A 75 -24.95 -27.72 30.96
CA LEU A 75 -24.90 -28.85 30.03
C LEU A 75 -23.44 -29.10 29.61
N ASN A 76 -22.84 -30.17 30.13
CA ASN A 76 -21.47 -30.60 29.79
C ASN A 76 -21.40 -31.18 28.38
N ILE A 77 -20.53 -30.63 27.54
CA ILE A 77 -20.01 -31.28 26.33
C ILE A 77 -18.50 -31.06 26.35
N GLU A 78 -17.73 -32.15 26.40
CA GLU A 78 -16.28 -32.19 26.58
C GLU A 78 -15.51 -31.84 25.29
N ASP A 79 -14.40 -31.10 25.44
CA ASP A 79 -13.43 -30.69 24.41
C ASP A 79 -12.32 -31.74 24.24
N GLU A 80 -11.71 -31.80 23.04
CA GLU A 80 -10.37 -32.36 22.83
C GLU A 80 -9.43 -31.29 22.23
N THR A 81 -8.27 -31.13 22.86
CA THR A 81 -7.14 -30.27 22.48
C THR A 81 -5.97 -31.11 22.00
N ASP A 82 -5.16 -30.63 21.04
CA ASP A 82 -3.72 -30.90 21.06
C ASP A 82 -2.88 -29.89 20.25
N VAL A 83 -1.61 -29.80 20.64
CA VAL A 83 -0.66 -28.68 20.48
C VAL A 83 0.48 -29.04 19.52
N ASP A 84 1.09 -28.00 18.92
CA ASP A 84 2.54 -27.77 18.75
C ASP A 84 3.07 -27.63 17.30
N GLU A 85 3.84 -26.56 17.05
CA GLU A 85 5.00 -26.61 16.14
C GLU A 85 5.92 -25.37 16.25
N SER A 86 7.21 -25.69 16.28
CA SER A 86 8.41 -24.89 16.51
C SER A 86 8.75 -23.83 15.45
N LYS A 87 9.31 -22.69 15.89
CA LYS A 87 9.90 -21.64 15.03
C LYS A 87 11.42 -21.79 14.92
N GLU A 88 11.95 -21.93 13.70
CA GLU A 88 13.38 -21.72 13.41
C GLU A 88 13.67 -20.26 13.02
N PRO A 89 14.87 -19.73 13.31
CA PRO A 89 15.24 -18.35 12.98
C PRO A 89 15.89 -18.26 11.59
N VAL A 90 15.46 -17.26 10.82
CA VAL A 90 16.00 -16.93 9.49
C VAL A 90 17.27 -16.10 9.67
N VAL A 91 18.40 -16.60 9.16
CA VAL A 91 19.68 -15.90 9.10
C VAL A 91 19.63 -14.87 7.96
N ALA A 92 19.86 -13.59 8.30
CA ALA A 92 19.93 -12.50 7.33
C ALA A 92 21.21 -12.61 6.47
N THR A 93 21.02 -12.83 5.18
CA THR A 93 22.05 -12.66 4.13
C THR A 93 21.97 -11.23 3.61
N GLU A 94 23.11 -10.57 3.42
CA GLU A 94 23.17 -9.24 2.79
C GLU A 94 22.55 -9.32 1.37
N PRO A 95 21.75 -8.32 0.95
CA PRO A 95 21.03 -8.41 -0.32
C PRO A 95 21.98 -8.34 -1.51
N GLU A 96 21.89 -9.32 -2.40
CA GLU A 96 22.53 -9.29 -3.72
C GLU A 96 22.07 -8.04 -4.49
N ARG A 97 23.02 -7.32 -5.12
CA ARG A 97 22.70 -6.13 -5.93
C ARG A 97 21.82 -6.50 -7.11
N THR A 98 20.78 -5.71 -7.36
CA THR A 98 19.86 -5.96 -8.47
C THR A 98 20.32 -5.24 -9.74
N LEU A 99 19.87 -5.71 -10.91
CA LEU A 99 20.09 -5.01 -12.20
C LEU A 99 19.53 -3.56 -12.20
N ALA A 100 18.49 -3.31 -11.41
CA ALA A 100 17.92 -1.97 -11.25
C ALA A 100 18.88 -1.04 -10.49
N ASP A 101 19.58 -1.54 -9.48
CA ASP A 101 20.56 -0.74 -8.74
C ASP A 101 21.73 -0.31 -9.63
N GLU A 102 22.21 -1.20 -10.50
CA GLU A 102 23.26 -0.87 -11.48
C GLU A 102 22.79 0.19 -12.48
N LEU A 103 21.53 0.13 -12.93
CA LEU A 103 20.94 1.15 -13.79
C LEU A 103 20.90 2.52 -13.10
N PHE A 104 20.46 2.58 -11.84
CA PHE A 104 20.35 3.82 -11.09
C PHE A 104 21.72 4.41 -10.72
N ASP A 105 22.70 3.58 -10.38
CA ASP A 105 24.09 3.99 -10.17
C ASP A 105 24.64 4.65 -11.45
N ARG A 106 24.44 4.00 -12.61
CA ARG A 106 24.85 4.56 -13.91
C ARG A 106 24.19 5.89 -14.24
N LEU A 107 22.89 6.02 -13.99
CA LEU A 107 22.15 7.28 -14.19
C LEU A 107 22.73 8.39 -13.30
N GLY A 108 23.01 8.07 -12.03
CA GLY A 108 23.64 8.97 -11.07
C GLY A 108 25.02 9.45 -11.52
N GLU A 109 25.91 8.53 -11.88
CA GLU A 109 27.28 8.83 -12.31
C GLU A 109 27.30 9.65 -13.62
N SER A 110 26.57 9.20 -14.64
CA SER A 110 26.54 9.86 -15.95
C SER A 110 25.92 11.26 -15.93
N SER A 111 25.09 11.59 -14.94
CA SER A 111 24.56 12.94 -14.76
C SER A 111 25.62 13.98 -14.33
N LYS A 112 26.71 13.50 -13.73
CA LYS A 112 27.82 14.32 -13.21
C LYS A 112 29.10 14.16 -14.02
N ASP A 113 29.15 13.23 -14.96
CA ASP A 113 30.27 13.06 -15.87
C ASP A 113 29.78 13.05 -17.33
N PRO A 114 29.96 14.16 -18.08
CA PRO A 114 29.58 14.22 -19.48
C PRO A 114 30.26 13.16 -20.36
N MET A 115 31.44 12.65 -19.97
CA MET A 115 32.20 11.64 -20.73
C MET A 115 32.11 10.24 -20.10
N ALA A 116 31.10 10.03 -19.26
CA ALA A 116 30.93 8.78 -18.52
C ALA A 116 30.98 7.55 -19.43
N PHE A 117 31.59 6.49 -18.89
CA PHE A 117 31.70 5.17 -19.54
C PHE A 117 32.36 5.21 -20.93
N GLY A 118 33.22 6.21 -21.19
CA GLY A 118 33.98 6.32 -22.44
C GLY A 118 33.13 6.69 -23.66
N LYS A 119 31.89 7.18 -23.44
CA LYS A 119 30.99 7.63 -24.51
C LYS A 119 31.23 9.11 -24.84
N ALA A 120 30.67 9.54 -25.98
CA ALA A 120 30.68 10.96 -26.33
C ALA A 120 29.86 11.78 -25.33
N SER A 121 30.11 13.09 -25.30
CA SER A 121 29.49 14.02 -24.34
C SER A 121 27.99 13.81 -24.18
N GLY A 122 27.51 13.57 -22.97
CA GLY A 122 26.09 13.45 -22.63
C GLY A 122 25.46 12.10 -22.98
N VAL A 123 25.99 11.37 -23.96
CA VAL A 123 25.38 10.13 -24.51
C VAL A 123 25.05 9.10 -23.43
N ALA A 124 25.97 8.84 -22.51
CA ALA A 124 25.77 7.89 -21.42
C ALA A 124 24.58 8.26 -20.52
N PHE A 125 24.37 9.56 -20.29
CA PHE A 125 23.28 10.06 -19.46
C PHE A 125 21.94 9.92 -20.20
N GLU A 126 21.91 10.28 -21.48
CA GLU A 126 20.73 10.17 -22.34
C GLU A 126 20.23 8.72 -22.47
N GLU A 127 21.14 7.77 -22.64
CA GLU A 127 20.79 6.33 -22.64
C GLU A 127 20.25 5.88 -21.28
N SER A 128 20.88 6.30 -20.18
CA SER A 128 20.45 5.93 -18.83
C SER A 128 19.06 6.51 -18.50
N ILE A 129 18.73 7.70 -19.00
CA ILE A 129 17.38 8.28 -18.91
C ILE A 129 16.37 7.39 -19.66
N ALA A 130 16.68 7.02 -20.91
CA ALA A 130 15.80 6.17 -21.72
C ALA A 130 15.59 4.79 -21.06
N GLU A 131 16.66 4.14 -20.61
CA GLU A 131 16.61 2.86 -19.89
C GLU A 131 15.77 2.96 -18.60
N THR A 132 15.84 4.08 -17.88
CA THR A 132 15.06 4.31 -16.65
C THR A 132 13.56 4.46 -16.95
N PHE A 133 13.19 5.15 -18.02
CA PHE A 133 11.78 5.22 -18.44
C PHE A 133 11.27 3.88 -18.98
N CYS A 134 12.10 3.12 -19.69
CA CYS A 134 11.79 1.74 -20.07
C CYS A 134 11.58 0.84 -18.85
N TYR A 135 12.42 0.98 -17.83
CA TYR A 135 12.26 0.26 -16.56
C TYR A 135 10.89 0.52 -15.92
N MET A 136 10.37 1.74 -15.99
CA MET A 136 9.03 2.11 -15.51
C MET A 136 7.87 1.65 -16.43
N GLY A 137 8.17 1.05 -17.59
CA GLY A 137 7.19 0.52 -18.55
C GLY A 137 6.83 1.44 -19.71
N PHE A 138 7.49 2.60 -19.87
CA PHE A 138 7.31 3.46 -21.05
C PHE A 138 8.04 2.90 -22.27
N ASP A 139 7.57 3.22 -23.49
CA ASP A 139 8.39 3.06 -24.71
C ASP A 139 9.31 4.28 -24.85
N ALA A 140 10.50 4.19 -24.29
CA ALA A 140 11.50 5.25 -24.31
C ALA A 140 12.71 4.89 -25.18
N LYS A 141 13.17 5.84 -26.00
CA LYS A 141 14.32 5.66 -26.89
C LYS A 141 15.17 6.90 -26.95
N ARG A 142 16.48 6.71 -26.83
CA ARG A 142 17.45 7.75 -27.15
C ARG A 142 17.42 8.03 -28.65
N ILE A 143 17.30 9.30 -29.02
CA ILE A 143 17.46 9.79 -30.38
C ILE A 143 18.82 10.46 -30.48
N GLY A 144 18.99 11.56 -29.74
CA GLY A 144 20.25 12.29 -29.61
C GLY A 144 20.79 12.87 -30.93
N GLY A 145 21.78 13.75 -30.81
CA GLY A 145 22.42 14.40 -31.95
C GLY A 145 21.99 15.85 -32.14
N ALA A 146 22.80 16.61 -32.90
CA ALA A 146 22.59 18.03 -33.06
C ALA A 146 21.25 18.34 -33.76
N GLY A 147 20.38 19.10 -33.08
CA GLY A 147 19.08 19.55 -33.63
C GLY A 147 17.91 18.59 -33.39
N ASP A 148 18.01 17.71 -32.40
CA ASP A 148 16.87 16.94 -31.88
C ASP A 148 16.96 16.78 -30.36
N THR A 149 15.89 16.25 -29.77
CA THR A 149 15.87 15.89 -28.35
C THR A 149 16.75 14.68 -28.07
N ASP A 150 17.15 14.55 -26.80
CA ASP A 150 17.96 13.43 -26.38
C ASP A 150 17.15 12.13 -26.32
N VAL A 151 15.92 12.18 -25.78
CA VAL A 151 15.07 11.00 -25.56
C VAL A 151 13.61 11.28 -25.93
N ILE A 152 12.98 10.34 -26.64
CA ILE A 152 11.53 10.32 -26.88
C ILE A 152 10.91 9.23 -25.99
N ILE A 153 9.82 9.57 -25.30
CA ILE A 153 9.12 8.71 -24.35
C ILE A 153 7.65 8.64 -24.77
N ARG A 154 7.13 7.42 -24.93
CA ARG A 154 5.76 7.19 -25.43
C ARG A 154 5.01 6.23 -24.53
N TRP A 155 3.72 6.53 -24.36
CA TRP A 155 2.78 5.61 -23.73
C TRP A 155 1.38 5.82 -24.29
N LYS A 156 0.46 4.95 -23.88
CA LYS A 156 -0.97 5.15 -24.07
C LYS A 156 -1.58 5.51 -22.73
N ASP A 157 -2.40 6.55 -22.70
CA ASP A 157 -3.17 6.87 -21.51
C ASP A 157 -4.31 5.85 -21.29
N SER A 158 -5.03 5.99 -20.18
CA SER A 158 -6.21 5.17 -19.85
C SER A 158 -7.34 5.23 -20.88
N GLU A 159 -7.38 6.26 -21.74
CA GLU A 159 -8.34 6.35 -22.86
C GLU A 159 -7.79 5.70 -24.15
N GLY A 160 -6.54 5.22 -24.13
CA GLY A 160 -5.85 4.59 -25.25
C GLY A 160 -5.24 5.58 -26.23
N LYS A 161 -5.20 6.88 -25.90
CA LYS A 161 -4.57 7.91 -26.71
C LYS A 161 -3.06 7.81 -26.60
N ASN A 162 -2.37 7.90 -27.74
CA ASN A 162 -0.91 7.96 -27.76
C ASN A 162 -0.46 9.33 -27.24
N ILE A 163 0.40 9.31 -26.23
CA ILE A 163 1.02 10.48 -25.64
C ILE A 163 2.53 10.43 -25.89
N ILE A 164 3.12 11.59 -26.17
CA ILE A 164 4.55 11.73 -26.44
C ILE A 164 5.14 12.76 -25.48
N ALA A 165 6.18 12.37 -24.74
CA ALA A 165 7.05 13.28 -24.03
C ALA A 165 8.44 13.28 -24.66
N ILE A 166 9.11 14.43 -24.63
CA ILE A 166 10.54 14.52 -24.94
C ILE A 166 11.32 14.86 -23.67
N ALA A 167 12.52 14.31 -23.55
CA ALA A 167 13.40 14.58 -22.43
C ALA A 167 14.80 14.98 -22.91
N ASP A 168 15.29 16.10 -22.42
CA ASP A 168 16.66 16.56 -22.64
C ASP A 168 17.48 16.36 -21.37
N GLY A 169 18.56 15.59 -21.48
CA GLY A 169 19.52 15.31 -20.41
C GLY A 169 20.62 16.37 -20.36
N LYS A 170 20.79 16.99 -19.19
CA LYS A 170 21.89 17.93 -18.93
C LYS A 170 22.88 17.31 -17.94
N SER A 171 23.89 16.63 -18.48
CA SER A 171 25.03 16.14 -17.72
C SER A 171 26.07 17.25 -17.55
N LYS A 172 26.49 17.53 -16.31
CA LYS A 172 27.52 18.53 -16.01
C LYS A 172 28.44 18.08 -14.89
N SER A 173 29.75 18.30 -15.06
CA SER A 173 30.77 18.07 -14.03
C SER A 173 30.56 18.86 -12.74
N SER A 174 29.87 20.01 -12.83
CA SER A 174 29.48 20.79 -11.65
C SER A 174 28.31 20.18 -10.86
N GLY A 175 27.57 19.22 -11.43
CA GLY A 175 26.38 18.62 -10.85
C GLY A 175 25.15 19.52 -10.80
N THR A 176 25.21 20.74 -11.35
CA THR A 176 24.12 21.72 -11.25
C THR A 176 23.85 22.43 -12.57
N VAL A 177 22.61 22.35 -13.04
CA VAL A 177 22.07 22.97 -14.25
C VAL A 177 21.46 24.34 -13.94
N SER A 178 21.80 25.32 -14.76
CA SER A 178 21.36 26.72 -14.64
C SER A 178 20.60 27.15 -15.90
N HIS A 179 19.95 28.32 -15.85
CA HIS A 179 19.17 28.81 -17.00
C HIS A 179 19.99 28.97 -18.28
N SER A 180 21.27 29.34 -18.21
CA SER A 180 22.12 29.50 -19.39
C SER A 180 22.50 28.19 -20.09
N ASP A 181 22.27 27.05 -19.44
CA ASP A 181 22.53 25.72 -20.03
C ASP A 181 21.34 25.22 -20.86
N ILE A 182 20.24 25.97 -20.87
CA ILE A 182 18.99 25.60 -21.53
C ILE A 182 18.71 26.60 -22.65
N SER A 183 18.46 26.07 -23.85
CA SER A 183 18.03 26.85 -25.00
C SER A 183 16.54 26.63 -25.21
N ASP A 184 15.72 27.57 -24.76
CA ASP A 184 14.26 27.48 -24.86
C ASP A 184 13.80 27.31 -26.32
N VAL A 185 14.47 28.02 -27.24
CA VAL A 185 14.18 27.96 -28.67
C VAL A 185 14.45 26.56 -29.24
N ALA A 186 15.53 25.90 -28.78
CA ALA A 186 15.84 24.54 -29.21
C ALA A 186 14.79 23.55 -28.67
N ILE A 187 14.42 23.67 -27.40
CA ILE A 187 13.44 22.78 -26.77
C ILE A 187 12.05 22.92 -27.41
N ASP A 188 11.60 24.15 -27.66
CA ASP A 188 10.32 24.39 -28.35
C ASP A 188 10.36 23.78 -29.76
N MET A 189 11.47 23.93 -30.50
CA MET A 189 11.66 23.32 -31.81
C MET A 189 11.65 21.79 -31.75
N HIS A 190 12.29 21.18 -30.75
CA HIS A 190 12.29 19.73 -30.55
C HIS A 190 10.89 19.23 -30.21
N LYS A 191 10.13 19.97 -29.40
CA LYS A 191 8.75 19.66 -29.05
C LYS A 191 7.86 19.64 -30.29
N GLU A 192 7.93 20.68 -31.11
CA GLU A 192 7.17 20.80 -32.36
C GLU A 192 7.57 19.70 -33.34
N LYS A 193 8.88 19.48 -33.55
CA LYS A 193 9.40 18.45 -34.47
C LYS A 193 8.88 17.05 -34.14
N ASN A 194 8.76 16.74 -32.84
CA ASN A 194 8.34 15.42 -32.37
C ASN A 194 6.84 15.34 -32.04
N ASN A 195 6.06 16.41 -32.25
CA ASN A 195 4.65 16.51 -31.84
C ASN A 195 4.44 16.11 -30.37
N ALA A 196 5.36 16.53 -29.50
CA ALA A 196 5.34 16.11 -28.11
C ALA A 196 4.31 16.88 -27.29
N ASP A 197 3.53 16.17 -26.49
CA ASP A 197 2.60 16.75 -25.52
C ASP A 197 3.36 17.39 -24.36
N TYR A 198 4.41 16.71 -23.89
CA TYR A 198 5.20 17.08 -22.72
C TYR A 198 6.69 17.27 -23.01
N VAL A 199 7.34 18.05 -22.16
CA VAL A 199 8.78 18.31 -22.19
C VAL A 199 9.34 18.12 -20.79
N ALA A 200 10.40 17.35 -20.67
CA ALA A 200 11.19 17.19 -19.48
C ALA A 200 12.64 17.66 -19.71
N ILE A 201 13.22 18.26 -18.69
CA ILE A 201 14.64 18.54 -18.60
C ILE A 201 15.14 17.75 -17.40
N VAL A 202 16.10 16.85 -17.64
CA VAL A 202 16.63 15.94 -16.63
C VAL A 202 18.06 16.34 -16.29
N GLY A 203 18.40 16.43 -15.02
CA GLY A 203 19.75 16.81 -14.57
C GLY A 203 20.05 16.40 -13.15
N ALA A 204 21.31 16.46 -12.75
CA ALA A 204 21.70 16.10 -11.38
C ALA A 204 21.08 17.03 -10.32
N SER A 205 21.03 18.34 -10.58
CA SER A 205 20.32 19.33 -9.75
C SER A 205 20.08 20.62 -10.56
N PHE A 206 19.18 21.48 -10.09
CA PHE A 206 18.86 22.77 -10.72
C PHE A 206 19.10 23.94 -9.75
N SER A 207 19.76 25.01 -10.22
CA SER A 207 20.01 26.22 -9.42
C SER A 207 19.36 27.48 -9.97
N GLY A 208 18.93 28.33 -9.03
CA GLY A 208 18.34 29.64 -9.30
C GLY A 208 16.83 29.59 -9.54
N ASP A 209 16.15 30.69 -9.19
CA ASP A 209 14.71 30.81 -9.40
C ASP A 209 14.37 31.08 -10.87
N THR A 210 15.33 31.59 -11.65
CA THR A 210 15.13 31.92 -13.07
C THR A 210 14.74 30.69 -13.88
N ILE A 211 15.49 29.58 -13.75
CA ILE A 211 15.20 28.33 -14.47
C ILE A 211 13.86 27.74 -14.04
N ARG A 212 13.54 27.75 -12.73
CA ARG A 212 12.25 27.24 -12.21
C ARG A 212 11.06 28.06 -12.70
N ASN A 213 11.16 29.39 -12.60
CA ASN A 213 10.14 30.30 -13.07
C ASN A 213 9.95 30.20 -14.58
N HIS A 214 11.04 30.02 -15.32
CA HIS A 214 11.00 29.84 -16.76
C HIS A 214 10.31 28.52 -17.13
N ALA A 215 10.76 27.40 -16.57
CA ALA A 215 10.19 26.08 -16.80
C ALA A 215 8.69 26.06 -16.48
N ARG A 216 8.26 26.73 -15.39
CA ARG A 216 6.84 26.89 -15.06
C ARG A 216 6.06 27.66 -16.12
N LYS A 217 6.62 28.74 -16.67
CA LYS A 217 5.96 29.54 -17.74
C LYS A 217 5.84 28.75 -19.04
N LYS A 218 6.85 27.97 -19.39
CA LYS A 218 6.89 27.14 -20.60
C LYS A 218 6.23 25.76 -20.45
N LYS A 219 5.89 25.38 -19.22
CA LYS A 219 5.40 24.05 -18.85
C LYS A 219 6.42 22.93 -19.16
N PHE A 220 7.69 23.20 -18.86
CA PHE A 220 8.75 22.20 -18.91
C PHE A 220 8.90 21.57 -17.53
N ALA A 221 8.84 20.24 -17.44
CA ALA A 221 9.15 19.54 -16.20
C ALA A 221 10.65 19.61 -15.94
N LEU A 222 11.03 20.04 -14.74
CA LEU A 222 12.41 19.92 -14.27
C LEU A 222 12.45 18.70 -13.37
N ILE A 223 13.22 17.68 -13.75
CA ILE A 223 13.29 16.41 -13.06
C ILE A 223 14.74 16.17 -12.65
N THR A 224 15.00 16.07 -11.36
CA THR A 224 16.31 15.68 -10.87
C THR A 224 16.52 14.18 -11.02
N VAL A 225 17.78 13.76 -11.11
CA VAL A 225 18.12 12.33 -11.12
C VAL A 225 17.63 11.61 -9.85
N GLU A 226 17.66 12.30 -8.71
CA GLU A 226 17.13 11.76 -7.46
C GLU A 226 15.63 11.50 -7.54
N GLU A 227 14.84 12.48 -7.99
CA GLU A 227 13.39 12.32 -8.21
C GLU A 227 13.09 11.23 -9.24
N LEU A 228 13.82 11.16 -10.35
CA LEU A 228 13.62 10.13 -11.38
C LEU A 228 13.88 8.71 -10.83
N ILE A 229 14.94 8.53 -10.04
CA ILE A 229 15.25 7.23 -9.40
C ILE A 229 14.19 6.88 -8.36
N GLU A 230 13.74 7.84 -7.56
CA GLU A 230 12.71 7.60 -6.55
C GLU A 230 11.39 7.15 -7.17
N VAL A 231 10.95 7.85 -8.23
CA VAL A 231 9.75 7.49 -8.99
C VAL A 231 9.93 6.12 -9.65
N ALA A 232 11.09 5.84 -10.24
CA ALA A 232 11.36 4.55 -10.85
C ALA A 232 11.28 3.40 -9.85
N ARG A 233 11.93 3.52 -8.68
CA ARG A 233 11.83 2.52 -7.61
C ARG A 233 10.40 2.34 -7.12
N SER A 234 9.70 3.45 -6.92
CA SER A 234 8.33 3.44 -6.42
C SER A 234 7.33 2.86 -7.42
N SER A 235 7.56 3.02 -8.72
CA SER A 235 6.69 2.47 -9.76
C SER A 235 6.49 0.96 -9.62
N HIS A 236 7.58 0.22 -9.45
CA HIS A 236 7.56 -1.23 -9.25
C HIS A 236 7.10 -1.61 -7.84
N ALA A 237 7.63 -0.94 -6.82
CA ALA A 237 7.33 -1.28 -5.43
C ALA A 237 5.85 -1.06 -5.07
N LEU A 238 5.20 -0.06 -5.68
CA LEU A 238 3.82 0.34 -5.38
C LEU A 238 2.83 -0.05 -6.49
N GLY A 239 3.31 -0.60 -7.61
CA GLY A 239 2.48 -0.96 -8.77
C GLY A 239 1.80 0.25 -9.40
N LEU A 240 2.55 1.34 -9.61
CA LEU A 240 2.03 2.55 -10.23
C LEU A 240 1.76 2.33 -11.72
N SER A 241 0.65 2.88 -12.20
CA SER A 241 0.31 2.92 -13.63
C SER A 241 1.11 3.99 -14.38
N LEU A 242 1.24 3.86 -15.70
CA LEU A 242 1.91 4.87 -16.52
C LEU A 242 1.21 6.24 -16.45
N ASP A 243 -0.10 6.29 -16.25
CA ASP A 243 -0.84 7.55 -16.06
C ASP A 243 -0.48 8.23 -14.73
N GLU A 244 -0.32 7.46 -13.66
CA GLU A 244 0.17 7.97 -12.39
C GLU A 244 1.62 8.46 -12.54
N ILE A 245 2.51 7.66 -13.13
CA ILE A 245 3.92 8.04 -13.31
C ILE A 245 4.06 9.26 -14.24
N ALA A 246 3.20 9.41 -15.24
CA ALA A 246 3.21 10.52 -16.19
C ALA A 246 2.96 11.89 -15.53
N TYR A 247 2.48 11.95 -14.29
CA TYR A 247 2.46 13.20 -13.52
C TYR A 247 3.86 13.83 -13.38
N ILE A 248 4.95 13.04 -13.48
CA ILE A 248 6.33 13.55 -13.51
C ILE A 248 6.57 14.59 -14.63
N PHE A 249 5.80 14.51 -15.72
CA PHE A 249 5.89 15.43 -16.85
C PHE A 249 4.96 16.66 -16.74
N GLN A 250 4.04 16.66 -15.77
CA GLN A 250 3.03 17.70 -15.66
C GLN A 250 3.53 18.92 -14.90
N VAL A 251 3.22 20.11 -15.43
CA VAL A 251 3.58 21.38 -14.81
C VAL A 251 2.37 22.33 -14.85
N PRO A 252 2.02 22.98 -13.72
CA PRO A 252 2.68 22.93 -12.42
C PRO A 252 2.30 21.70 -11.57
N ASP A 253 3.07 21.48 -10.51
CA ASP A 253 2.75 20.59 -9.37
C ASP A 253 2.60 19.09 -9.70
N GLY A 254 3.12 18.63 -10.85
CA GLY A 254 3.06 17.21 -11.24
C GLY A 254 3.78 16.29 -10.26
N LEU A 255 5.03 16.61 -9.90
CA LEU A 255 5.80 15.86 -8.89
C LEU A 255 5.07 15.78 -7.55
N SER A 256 4.57 16.91 -7.03
CA SER A 256 3.84 16.92 -5.75
C SER A 256 2.56 16.09 -5.77
N LYS A 257 1.86 16.00 -6.92
CA LYS A 257 0.72 15.10 -7.07
C LYS A 257 1.16 13.63 -7.07
N LEU A 258 2.25 13.33 -7.77
CA LEU A 258 2.84 12.00 -7.81
C LEU A 258 3.30 11.54 -6.42
N ASP A 259 3.94 12.42 -5.64
CA ASP A 259 4.33 12.15 -4.26
C ASP A 259 3.11 11.80 -3.41
N GLY A 260 2.02 12.56 -3.53
CA GLY A 260 0.76 12.25 -2.83
C GLY A 260 0.17 10.89 -3.19
N ILE A 261 0.24 10.49 -4.47
CA ILE A 261 -0.19 9.17 -4.94
C ILE A 261 0.73 8.08 -4.36
N MET A 262 2.05 8.30 -4.39
CA MET A 262 3.04 7.37 -3.85
C MET A 262 2.85 7.14 -2.34
N GLU A 263 2.65 8.21 -1.56
CA GLU A 263 2.38 8.09 -0.12
C GLU A 263 1.06 7.35 0.17
N ALA A 264 0.00 7.64 -0.59
CA ALA A 264 -1.27 6.95 -0.44
C ALA A 264 -1.15 5.44 -0.76
N LYS A 265 -0.44 5.09 -1.84
CA LYS A 265 -0.19 3.70 -2.22
C LYS A 265 0.69 2.97 -1.22
N ARG A 266 1.75 3.62 -0.73
CA ARG A 266 2.62 3.05 0.31
C ARG A 266 1.83 2.76 1.58
N ARG A 267 1.03 3.73 2.05
CA ARG A 267 0.12 3.54 3.17
C ARG A 267 -0.84 2.38 2.95
N GLN A 268 -1.41 2.24 1.76
CA GLN A 268 -2.27 1.10 1.43
C GLN A 268 -1.52 -0.24 1.55
N MET A 269 -0.28 -0.34 1.06
CA MET A 269 0.54 -1.56 1.19
C MET A 269 0.89 -1.89 2.64
N ASP A 270 1.19 -0.88 3.46
CA ASP A 270 1.45 -1.04 4.89
C ASP A 270 0.20 -1.57 5.62
N ILE A 271 -0.99 -1.03 5.30
CA ILE A 271 -2.25 -1.50 5.89
C ILE A 271 -2.56 -2.92 5.43
N ILE A 272 -2.36 -3.26 4.15
CA ILE A 272 -2.53 -4.65 3.65
C ILE A 272 -1.64 -5.60 4.45
N THR A 273 -0.37 -5.25 4.63
CA THR A 273 0.59 -6.06 5.39
C THR A 273 0.14 -6.23 6.84
N LEU A 274 -0.27 -5.15 7.48
CA LEU A 274 -0.76 -5.15 8.86
C LEU A 274 -2.02 -6.02 9.01
N VAL A 275 -3.00 -5.86 8.12
CA VAL A 275 -4.24 -6.65 8.09
C VAL A 275 -3.91 -8.14 7.98
N ILE A 276 -3.08 -8.54 7.02
CA ILE A 276 -2.71 -9.94 6.83
C ILE A 276 -1.97 -10.48 8.07
N SER A 277 -1.04 -9.71 8.65
CA SER A 277 -0.33 -10.14 9.85
C SER A 277 -1.26 -10.32 11.05
N GLN A 278 -2.24 -9.41 11.22
CA GLN A 278 -3.17 -9.46 12.35
C GLN A 278 -4.16 -10.62 12.18
N PHE A 279 -4.66 -10.87 10.96
CA PHE A 279 -5.46 -12.05 10.67
C PHE A 279 -4.71 -13.34 11.02
N ARG A 280 -3.42 -13.45 10.66
CA ARG A 280 -2.63 -14.64 10.99
C ARG A 280 -2.45 -14.86 12.50
N GLN A 281 -2.39 -13.79 13.30
CA GLN A 281 -2.18 -13.89 14.74
C GLN A 281 -3.49 -14.15 15.50
N GLU A 282 -4.56 -13.46 15.12
CA GLU A 282 -5.78 -13.42 15.93
C GLU A 282 -6.85 -14.39 15.45
N GLN A 283 -6.84 -14.83 14.17
CA GLN A 283 -7.95 -15.64 13.63
C GLN A 283 -8.11 -16.99 14.33
N GLU A 284 -7.02 -17.59 14.82
CA GLU A 284 -7.10 -18.84 15.60
C GLU A 284 -7.83 -18.63 16.93
N LEU A 285 -7.64 -17.46 17.56
CA LEU A 285 -8.20 -17.11 18.87
C LEU A 285 -9.61 -16.51 18.78
N LEU A 286 -9.84 -15.66 17.78
CA LEU A 286 -11.06 -14.84 17.62
C LEU A 286 -12.00 -15.38 16.54
N GLY A 287 -11.55 -16.33 15.72
CA GLY A 287 -12.27 -16.79 14.53
C GLY A 287 -12.31 -15.73 13.44
N ASN A 288 -13.41 -15.67 12.71
CA ASN A 288 -13.59 -14.71 11.60
C ASN A 288 -13.59 -13.27 12.12
N LEU A 289 -12.93 -12.37 11.37
CA LEU A 289 -12.78 -10.96 11.74
C LEU A 289 -13.48 -10.06 10.73
N SER A 290 -14.05 -8.96 11.20
CA SER A 290 -14.62 -7.88 10.39
C SER A 290 -13.68 -6.67 10.30
N PRO A 291 -13.91 -5.73 9.35
CA PRO A 291 -13.22 -4.44 9.34
C PRO A 291 -13.34 -3.71 10.68
N ARG A 292 -14.51 -3.79 11.33
CA ARG A 292 -14.76 -3.17 12.63
C ARG A 292 -13.90 -3.78 13.74
N ASP A 293 -13.72 -5.10 13.75
CA ASP A 293 -12.84 -5.78 14.70
C ASP A 293 -11.40 -5.31 14.51
N LEU A 294 -10.88 -5.35 13.28
CA LEU A 294 -9.52 -4.89 13.01
C LEU A 294 -9.33 -3.40 13.30
N TYR A 295 -10.34 -2.56 13.10
CA TYR A 295 -10.26 -1.15 13.52
C TYR A 295 -10.02 -1.02 15.03
N LEU A 296 -10.72 -1.81 15.86
CA LEU A 296 -10.54 -1.80 17.31
C LEU A 296 -9.16 -2.35 17.73
N LEU A 297 -8.66 -3.36 17.00
CA LEU A 297 -7.36 -3.98 17.25
C LEU A 297 -6.21 -3.04 16.89
N LEU A 298 -6.33 -2.35 15.76
CA LEU A 298 -5.23 -1.62 15.16
C LEU A 298 -5.19 -0.14 15.53
N ARG A 299 -6.21 0.40 16.23
CA ARG A 299 -6.29 1.82 16.62
C ARG A 299 -5.09 2.35 17.43
N ALA A 300 -4.43 1.48 18.20
CA ALA A 300 -3.28 1.84 19.04
C ALA A 300 -1.92 1.56 18.36
N THR A 301 -1.92 1.09 17.11
CA THR A 301 -0.69 0.88 16.35
C THR A 301 -0.18 2.19 15.75
N THR A 302 1.10 2.22 15.35
CA THR A 302 1.69 3.39 14.68
C THR A 302 0.98 3.74 13.37
N ILE A 303 0.50 2.75 12.61
CA ILE A 303 -0.20 2.96 11.34
C ILE A 303 -1.62 3.50 11.58
N SER A 304 -2.28 3.03 12.65
CA SER A 304 -3.64 3.39 13.07
C SER A 304 -4.61 3.57 11.89
N PRO A 305 -4.96 2.48 11.16
CA PRO A 305 -5.82 2.57 9.99
C PRO A 305 -7.22 3.10 10.33
N THR A 306 -7.80 3.90 9.44
CA THR A 306 -9.21 4.29 9.55
C THR A 306 -10.12 3.12 9.19
N LEU A 307 -11.40 3.20 9.58
CA LEU A 307 -12.37 2.16 9.22
C LEU A 307 -12.59 2.09 7.70
N GLU A 308 -12.55 3.22 7.01
CA GLU A 308 -12.67 3.30 5.55
C GLU A 308 -11.49 2.62 4.86
N GLU A 309 -10.26 2.89 5.29
CA GLU A 309 -9.06 2.23 4.77
C GLU A 309 -9.09 0.71 4.97
N LEU A 310 -9.58 0.26 6.13
CA LEU A 310 -9.77 -1.17 6.39
C LEU A 310 -10.85 -1.76 5.48
N MET A 311 -11.97 -1.08 5.29
CA MET A 311 -13.01 -1.54 4.38
C MET A 311 -12.48 -1.69 2.95
N ASP A 312 -11.68 -0.74 2.47
CA ASP A 312 -11.07 -0.78 1.14
C ASP A 312 -10.08 -1.95 1.01
N VAL A 313 -9.23 -2.16 2.03
CA VAL A 313 -8.29 -3.29 2.04
C VAL A 313 -9.01 -4.63 2.07
N PHE A 314 -10.08 -4.76 2.86
CA PHE A 314 -10.90 -5.97 2.86
C PHE A 314 -11.57 -6.19 1.50
N HIS A 315 -12.05 -5.13 0.86
CA HIS A 315 -12.60 -5.21 -0.48
C HIS A 315 -11.56 -5.72 -1.47
N ILE A 316 -10.34 -5.17 -1.48
CA ILE A 316 -9.24 -5.61 -2.35
C ILE A 316 -8.89 -7.08 -2.11
N LEU A 317 -8.66 -7.47 -0.85
CA LEU A 317 -8.20 -8.81 -0.50
C LEU A 317 -9.28 -9.88 -0.72
N SER A 318 -10.56 -9.50 -0.75
CA SER A 318 -11.70 -10.37 -1.01
C SER A 318 -12.14 -10.43 -2.48
N LYS A 319 -11.57 -9.61 -3.35
CA LYS A 319 -11.78 -9.74 -4.80
C LYS A 319 -11.39 -11.14 -5.25
N HIS A 320 -12.18 -11.73 -6.15
CA HIS A 320 -12.00 -13.11 -6.59
C HIS A 320 -10.60 -13.36 -7.20
N GLU A 321 -10.05 -12.37 -7.89
CA GLU A 321 -8.73 -12.41 -8.51
C GLU A 321 -7.62 -12.58 -7.45
N ILE A 322 -7.75 -11.87 -6.32
CA ILE A 322 -6.82 -11.92 -5.19
C ILE A 322 -7.12 -13.11 -4.29
N GLY A 323 -8.36 -13.22 -3.80
CA GLY A 323 -8.90 -14.36 -3.07
C GLY A 323 -8.12 -14.72 -1.80
N ILE A 324 -7.60 -13.71 -1.09
CA ILE A 324 -6.88 -13.89 0.17
C ILE A 324 -7.87 -13.93 1.34
N LEU A 325 -8.87 -13.04 1.33
CA LEU A 325 -9.96 -13.03 2.30
C LEU A 325 -11.23 -13.62 1.68
N VAL A 326 -11.89 -14.51 2.41
CA VAL A 326 -13.17 -15.11 2.01
C VAL A 326 -14.26 -14.58 2.92
N LEU A 327 -15.33 -14.03 2.34
CA LEU A 327 -16.50 -13.58 3.08
C LEU A 327 -17.22 -14.80 3.69
N VAL A 328 -17.37 -14.81 5.03
CA VAL A 328 -18.02 -15.90 5.76
C VAL A 328 -19.44 -15.54 6.15
N SER A 329 -19.65 -14.35 6.73
CA SER A 329 -20.98 -13.86 7.10
C SER A 329 -21.17 -12.43 6.62
N LYS A 330 -22.27 -12.20 5.92
CA LYS A 330 -22.65 -10.88 5.43
C LYS A 330 -23.60 -10.21 6.42
N ALA A 331 -23.17 -9.08 6.96
CA ALA A 331 -23.98 -8.25 7.83
C ALA A 331 -24.72 -7.16 7.02
N SER A 332 -25.70 -6.49 7.65
CA SER A 332 -26.40 -5.35 7.06
C SER A 332 -25.45 -4.17 6.81
N ALA A 333 -24.54 -3.92 7.74
CA ALA A 333 -23.44 -2.98 7.59
C ALA A 333 -22.16 -3.71 7.14
N SER A 334 -21.52 -3.22 6.08
CA SER A 334 -20.33 -3.83 5.49
C SER A 334 -19.16 -3.94 6.47
N GLU A 335 -19.00 -2.95 7.36
CA GLU A 335 -17.98 -2.93 8.41
C GLU A 335 -18.08 -4.09 9.41
N ASN A 336 -19.26 -4.71 9.53
CA ASN A 336 -19.52 -5.83 10.44
C ASN A 336 -19.57 -7.18 9.70
N SER A 337 -19.35 -7.20 8.39
CA SER A 337 -19.25 -8.46 7.64
C SER A 337 -17.95 -9.16 8.01
N THR A 338 -18.00 -10.46 8.27
CA THR A 338 -16.86 -11.21 8.76
C THR A 338 -16.19 -12.00 7.64
N TYR A 339 -14.87 -12.03 7.69
CA TYR A 339 -14.01 -12.65 6.70
C TYR A 339 -13.08 -13.63 7.38
N MET A 340 -12.60 -14.58 6.59
CA MET A 340 -11.56 -15.53 6.97
C MET A 340 -10.40 -15.41 5.99
N LEU A 341 -9.18 -15.37 6.52
CA LEU A 341 -7.97 -15.60 5.76
C LEU A 341 -7.92 -17.09 5.39
N ALA A 342 -8.15 -17.40 4.11
CA ALA A 342 -8.20 -18.77 3.61
C ALA A 342 -7.10 -19.03 2.58
N HIS A 343 -6.37 -20.13 2.73
CA HIS A 343 -5.40 -20.62 1.74
C HIS A 343 -4.36 -19.59 1.25
N GLY A 344 -3.88 -18.69 2.12
CA GLY A 344 -3.01 -17.57 1.73
C GLY A 344 -1.81 -17.96 0.86
N LYS A 345 -1.12 -19.07 1.17
CA LYS A 345 0.01 -19.55 0.36
C LYS A 345 -0.40 -20.00 -1.04
N SER A 346 -1.56 -20.64 -1.17
CA SER A 346 -2.12 -21.07 -2.47
C SER A 346 -2.52 -19.86 -3.33
N ALA A 347 -3.19 -18.87 -2.72
CA ALA A 347 -3.55 -17.62 -3.40
C ALA A 347 -2.30 -16.88 -3.92
N VAL A 348 -1.26 -16.75 -3.10
CA VAL A 348 0.02 -16.14 -3.51
C VAL A 348 0.68 -16.91 -4.66
N ASN A 349 0.70 -18.24 -4.59
CA ASN A 349 1.26 -19.06 -5.67
C ASN A 349 0.49 -18.89 -6.99
N ARG A 350 -0.84 -18.82 -6.93
CA ARG A 350 -1.69 -18.55 -8.09
C ARG A 350 -1.39 -17.18 -8.70
N LEU A 351 -1.30 -16.14 -7.87
CA LEU A 351 -0.97 -14.79 -8.33
C LEU A 351 0.41 -14.75 -8.99
N ARG A 352 1.43 -15.37 -8.39
CA ARG A 352 2.78 -15.46 -8.99
C ARG A 352 2.78 -16.18 -10.33
N ALA A 353 2.04 -17.28 -10.45
CA ALA A 353 1.93 -18.01 -11.71
C ALA A 353 1.28 -17.16 -12.82
N ILE A 354 0.24 -16.38 -12.48
CA ILE A 354 -0.39 -15.44 -13.41
C ILE A 354 0.60 -14.35 -13.82
N VAL A 355 1.29 -13.73 -12.86
CA VAL A 355 2.31 -12.70 -13.13
C VAL A 355 3.39 -13.24 -14.07
N THR A 356 3.95 -14.42 -13.78
CA THR A 356 4.98 -15.06 -14.62
C THR A 356 4.47 -15.31 -16.05
N ALA A 357 3.22 -15.74 -16.20
CA ALA A 357 2.63 -16.00 -17.51
C ALA A 357 2.40 -14.70 -18.31
N ILE A 358 2.00 -13.61 -17.63
CA ILE A 358 1.85 -12.29 -18.25
C ILE A 358 3.22 -11.75 -18.67
N GLU A 359 4.22 -11.79 -17.77
CA GLU A 359 5.59 -11.35 -18.05
C GLU A 359 6.21 -12.11 -19.23
N SER A 360 5.90 -13.39 -19.38
CA SER A 360 6.38 -14.19 -20.53
C SER A 360 5.70 -13.84 -21.86
N GLY A 361 4.55 -13.15 -21.81
CA GLY A 361 3.76 -12.77 -22.98
C GLY A 361 3.92 -11.31 -23.42
N LEU A 362 4.48 -10.46 -22.56
CA LEU A 362 4.92 -9.10 -22.87
C LEU A 362 6.32 -9.15 -23.50
#